data_AF-A0A918NN51-F1
#
_entry.id   AF-A0A918NN51-F1
#
_cell.length_a   1.000
_cell.length_b   1.000
_cell.length_c   1.000
_cell.angle_alpha   90.00
_cell.angle_beta   90.00
_cell.angle_gamma   90.00
#
_symmetry.space_group_name_H-M   'P 1'
#
loop_
_entity.id
_entity.type
_entity.pdbx_description
1 polymer ?
#
loop_
_entity_poly.entity_id
_entity_poly.type
_entity_poly.pdbx_seq_one_letter_code
_entity_poly.pdbx_strand_id
1 'polypeptide(L)'
;MGDLMIHITLGAMRYVDPEVDQLGRDHVGWDANMDDEALFRANRGCWVLGERADREQYALLSAQGTVRQAIEIDSLLPVSGGRRAMAGRYLSAGHPVYDAYVGKPQPVEPTRNPVTYFDSPHAARECGCGCGVPVTLGWFLTGHEQKALHDRVAKIGTVHQFIEWFDRVHTGAEPVTLSKIVCIAPHANAKKECSAHGTAAGCTPLVADVVLRDAASEHIAWAVCVRWLKENRDAVIWLERNPGVAALFELS
;
A
#
# COMPACT_ATOMS: atom_id res chain seq x y z
N MET A 1 -19.41 19.34 20.63
CA MET A 1 -19.03 19.77 19.28
C MET A 1 -18.93 18.48 18.48
N GLY A 2 -19.75 18.29 17.45
CA GLY A 2 -19.75 17.04 16.68
C GLY A 2 -18.45 16.90 15.91
N ASP A 3 -18.06 15.68 15.58
CA ASP A 3 -16.99 15.46 14.60
C ASP A 3 -17.56 15.71 13.21
N LEU A 4 -16.72 16.15 12.29
CA LEU A 4 -17.17 16.61 10.99
C LEU A 4 -17.28 15.42 10.02
N MET A 5 -18.19 15.53 9.07
CA MET A 5 -18.41 14.50 8.06
C MET A 5 -18.45 15.14 6.68
N ILE A 6 -17.88 14.45 5.69
CA ILE A 6 -17.89 14.92 4.30
C ILE A 6 -19.30 14.74 3.73
N HIS A 7 -19.79 15.76 3.03
CA HIS A 7 -21.02 15.68 2.25
C HIS A 7 -20.74 16.11 0.82
N ILE A 8 -21.12 15.27 -0.15
CA ILE A 8 -20.90 15.48 -1.57
C ILE A 8 -22.25 15.46 -2.29
N THR A 9 -22.59 16.58 -2.93
CA THR A 9 -23.77 16.66 -3.79
C THR A 9 -23.44 16.20 -5.21
N LEU A 10 -24.16 15.19 -5.69
CA LEU A 10 -24.02 14.60 -7.01
C LEU A 10 -24.92 15.32 -8.03
N GLY A 11 -24.40 15.44 -9.26
CA GLY A 11 -25.19 15.80 -10.43
C GLY A 11 -25.93 14.59 -11.03
N ALA A 12 -26.75 14.86 -12.04
CA ALA A 12 -27.37 13.80 -12.84
C ALA A 12 -26.29 12.93 -13.51
N MET A 13 -26.62 11.64 -13.69
CA MET A 13 -25.74 10.70 -14.38
C MET A 13 -25.38 11.20 -15.78
N ARG A 14 -24.11 11.05 -16.13
CA ARG A 14 -23.61 11.27 -17.48
C ARG A 14 -22.53 10.25 -17.81
N TYR A 15 -22.46 9.88 -19.08
CA TYR A 15 -21.36 9.08 -19.60
C TYR A 15 -20.06 9.87 -19.62
N VAL A 16 -18.96 9.15 -19.41
CA VAL A 16 -17.58 9.62 -19.55
C VAL A 16 -16.79 8.58 -20.34
N ASP A 17 -15.72 9.02 -20.99
CA ASP A 17 -14.80 8.11 -21.68
C ASP A 17 -13.88 7.42 -20.65
N PRO A 18 -13.92 6.08 -20.52
CA PRO A 18 -13.06 5.34 -19.59
C PRO A 18 -11.57 5.57 -19.82
N GLU A 19 -11.13 5.85 -21.04
CA GLU A 19 -9.72 6.07 -21.36
C GLU A 19 -9.23 7.46 -20.89
N VAL A 20 -10.16 8.39 -20.67
CA VAL A 20 -9.87 9.76 -20.21
C VAL A 20 -10.20 9.94 -18.73
N ASP A 21 -11.15 9.17 -18.20
CA ASP A 21 -11.55 9.23 -16.79
C ASP A 21 -10.43 8.72 -15.87
N GLN A 22 -10.15 9.49 -14.82
CA GLN A 22 -9.02 9.24 -13.91
C GLN A 22 -9.15 7.93 -13.11
N LEU A 23 -10.35 7.32 -13.12
CA LEU A 23 -10.65 6.06 -12.44
C LEU A 23 -11.14 4.97 -13.40
N GLY A 24 -11.03 5.19 -14.72
CA GLY A 24 -11.48 4.22 -15.72
C GLY A 24 -12.99 3.97 -15.70
N ARG A 25 -13.78 4.98 -15.34
CA ARG A 25 -15.25 4.88 -15.29
C ARG A 25 -15.85 5.17 -16.66
N ASP A 26 -16.99 4.55 -16.92
CA ASP A 26 -17.85 4.80 -18.07
C ASP A 26 -18.99 5.80 -17.75
N HIS A 27 -19.25 6.07 -16.47
CA HIS A 27 -20.22 7.06 -16.03
C HIS A 27 -19.89 7.68 -14.68
N VAL A 28 -20.46 8.87 -14.43
CA VAL A 28 -20.38 9.60 -13.15
C VAL A 28 -21.73 10.23 -12.82
N GLY A 29 -21.95 10.60 -11.56
CA GLY A 29 -23.21 11.18 -11.10
C GLY A 29 -24.20 10.10 -10.63
N TRP A 30 -25.47 10.48 -10.51
CA TRP A 30 -26.51 9.62 -9.97
C TRP A 30 -27.68 9.43 -10.94
N ASP A 31 -28.19 8.20 -11.01
CA ASP A 31 -29.45 7.82 -11.66
C ASP A 31 -30.27 6.96 -10.71
N ALA A 32 -31.60 7.02 -10.83
CA ALA A 32 -32.52 6.27 -9.97
C ALA A 32 -32.44 4.75 -10.14
N ASN A 33 -31.89 4.26 -11.26
CA ASN A 33 -31.74 2.84 -11.54
C ASN A 33 -30.37 2.27 -11.16
N MET A 34 -29.47 3.09 -10.60
CA MET A 34 -28.20 2.59 -10.08
C MET A 34 -28.42 1.80 -8.79
N ASP A 35 -27.74 0.66 -8.70
CA ASP A 35 -27.54 -0.01 -7.42
C ASP A 35 -26.42 0.66 -6.61
N ASP A 36 -26.24 0.21 -5.37
CA ASP A 36 -25.26 0.78 -4.45
C ASP A 36 -23.82 0.63 -4.95
N GLU A 37 -23.49 -0.48 -5.61
CA GLU A 37 -22.14 -0.72 -6.11
C GLU A 37 -21.82 0.19 -7.31
N ALA A 38 -22.75 0.33 -8.26
CA ALA A 38 -22.64 1.25 -9.37
C ALA A 38 -22.52 2.69 -8.88
N LEU A 39 -23.37 3.10 -7.92
CA LEU A 39 -23.33 4.42 -7.31
C LEU A 39 -21.98 4.71 -6.65
N PHE A 40 -21.45 3.74 -5.89
CA PHE A 40 -20.15 3.83 -5.24
C PHE A 40 -19.03 3.93 -6.29
N ARG A 41 -18.96 3.01 -7.25
CA ARG A 41 -17.93 2.98 -8.28
C ARG A 41 -17.90 4.28 -9.10
N ALA A 42 -19.07 4.80 -9.46
CA ALA A 42 -19.22 6.02 -10.24
C ALA A 42 -18.76 7.26 -9.47
N ASN A 43 -18.92 7.31 -8.14
CA ASN A 43 -18.77 8.54 -7.36
C ASN A 43 -17.70 8.48 -6.25
N ARG A 44 -16.95 7.38 -6.13
CA ARG A 44 -15.89 7.23 -5.12
C ARG A 44 -14.72 8.20 -5.27
N GLY A 45 -14.60 8.95 -6.37
CA GLY A 45 -13.44 9.82 -6.52
C GLY A 45 -13.47 10.85 -7.63
N CYS A 46 -12.30 11.47 -7.81
CA CYS A 46 -12.06 12.69 -8.58
C CYS A 46 -12.59 13.95 -7.88
N TRP A 47 -12.57 13.96 -6.54
CA TRP A 47 -13.01 15.10 -5.72
C TRP A 47 -11.82 15.98 -5.33
N VAL A 48 -12.07 17.29 -5.19
CA VAL A 48 -11.08 18.21 -4.62
C VAL A 48 -11.21 18.13 -3.10
N LEU A 49 -10.40 17.28 -2.48
CA LEU A 49 -10.37 17.05 -1.04
C LEU A 49 -9.04 17.57 -0.48
N GLY A 50 -9.10 18.60 0.37
CA GLY A 50 -7.92 19.16 1.04
C GLY A 50 -7.49 18.32 2.26
N GLU A 51 -6.40 18.74 2.92
CA GLU A 51 -5.81 18.04 4.09
C GLU A 51 -6.80 17.74 5.21
N ARG A 52 -7.84 18.55 5.34
CA ARG A 52 -8.91 18.30 6.32
C ARG A 52 -9.59 16.96 6.11
N ALA A 53 -9.84 16.57 4.85
CA ALA A 53 -10.50 15.32 4.52
C ALA A 53 -9.74 14.09 5.03
N ASP A 54 -8.42 14.20 5.26
CA ASP A 54 -7.59 13.14 5.85
C ASP A 54 -7.93 12.85 7.32
N ARG A 55 -8.87 13.61 7.93
CA ARG A 55 -9.35 13.37 9.30
C ARG A 55 -10.75 12.77 9.35
N GLU A 56 -11.45 12.76 8.22
CA GLU A 56 -12.86 12.38 8.17
C GLU A 56 -12.99 10.91 7.78
N GLN A 57 -13.82 10.18 8.50
CA GLN A 57 -14.00 8.75 8.28
C GLN A 57 -15.17 8.41 7.38
N TYR A 58 -16.13 9.32 7.25
CA TYR A 58 -17.35 9.07 6.53
C TYR A 58 -17.61 10.16 5.50
N ALA A 59 -18.17 9.75 4.37
CA ALA A 59 -18.73 10.65 3.38
C ALA A 59 -20.18 10.26 3.07
N LEU A 60 -21.02 11.28 2.90
CA LEU A 60 -22.37 11.13 2.37
C LEU A 60 -22.41 11.60 0.92
N LEU A 61 -23.03 10.79 0.06
CA LEU A 61 -23.38 11.19 -1.29
C LEU A 61 -24.86 11.51 -1.34
N SER A 62 -25.21 12.71 -1.78
CA SER A 62 -26.60 13.14 -1.96
C SER A 62 -26.91 13.45 -3.41
N ALA A 63 -28.15 13.19 -3.81
CA ALA A 63 -28.67 13.57 -5.11
C ALA A 63 -30.12 13.94 -4.96
N GLN A 64 -30.52 15.05 -5.60
CA GLN A 64 -31.89 15.57 -5.53
C GLN A 64 -32.37 15.78 -4.08
N GLY A 65 -31.51 16.37 -3.24
CA GLY A 65 -31.83 16.72 -1.84
C GLY A 65 -31.92 15.53 -0.88
N THR A 66 -31.65 14.30 -1.34
CA THR A 66 -31.71 13.08 -0.52
C THR A 66 -30.34 12.42 -0.46
N VAL A 67 -29.92 11.96 0.71
CA VAL A 67 -28.72 11.14 0.85
C VAL A 67 -28.98 9.77 0.22
N ARG A 68 -28.16 9.42 -0.76
CA ARG A 68 -28.28 8.16 -1.52
C ARG A 68 -27.33 7.09 -1.01
N GLN A 69 -26.18 7.49 -0.48
CA GLN A 69 -25.18 6.55 -0.01
C GLN A 69 -24.34 7.16 1.11
N ALA A 70 -23.92 6.31 2.04
CA ALA A 70 -22.90 6.63 3.02
C ALA A 70 -21.68 5.74 2.76
N ILE A 71 -20.48 6.30 2.93
CA ILE A 71 -19.20 5.64 2.63
C ILE A 71 -18.34 5.73 3.89
N GLU A 72 -17.75 4.61 4.28
CA GLU A 72 -16.61 4.57 5.20
C GLU A 72 -15.32 4.68 4.38
N ILE A 73 -14.46 5.60 4.80
CA ILE A 73 -13.21 5.95 4.14
C ILE A 73 -12.07 5.30 4.92
N ASP A 74 -11.39 4.37 4.27
CA ASP A 74 -10.16 3.78 4.80
C ASP A 74 -8.96 4.69 4.51
N SER A 75 -8.94 5.27 3.31
CA SER A 75 -7.90 6.22 2.89
C SER A 75 -8.32 7.09 1.71
N LEU A 76 -7.63 8.21 1.54
CA LEU A 76 -7.76 9.07 0.36
C LEU A 76 -6.56 8.85 -0.56
N LEU A 77 -6.82 8.32 -1.75
CA LEU A 77 -5.80 8.04 -2.76
C LEU A 77 -5.68 9.23 -3.72
N PRO A 78 -4.45 9.69 -4.05
CA PRO A 78 -4.27 10.70 -5.07
C PRO A 78 -4.68 10.17 -6.44
N VAL A 79 -5.37 11.01 -7.22
CA VAL A 79 -5.64 10.80 -8.65
C VAL A 79 -5.14 12.01 -9.44
N SER A 80 -5.12 11.91 -10.77
CA SER A 80 -4.55 12.97 -11.62
C SER A 80 -5.21 14.33 -11.42
N GLY A 81 -4.48 15.42 -11.67
CA GLY A 81 -5.00 16.79 -11.55
C GLY A 81 -5.28 17.26 -10.11
N GLY A 82 -4.56 16.71 -9.12
CA GLY A 82 -4.65 17.16 -7.72
C GLY A 82 -5.96 16.78 -7.02
N ARG A 83 -6.69 15.80 -7.57
CA ARG A 83 -7.92 15.27 -7.00
C ARG A 83 -7.63 14.02 -6.19
N ARG A 84 -8.61 13.58 -5.41
CA ARG A 84 -8.51 12.38 -4.58
C ARG A 84 -9.70 11.45 -4.78
N ALA A 85 -9.47 10.17 -4.56
CA ALA A 85 -10.47 9.12 -4.51
C ALA A 85 -10.54 8.53 -3.10
N MET A 86 -11.75 8.25 -2.66
CA MET A 86 -12.02 7.52 -1.43
C MET A 86 -11.81 6.03 -1.72
N ALA A 87 -10.87 5.42 -1.00
CA ALA A 87 -10.76 3.98 -0.86
C ALA A 87 -11.48 3.58 0.43
N GLY A 88 -12.31 2.55 0.33
CA GLY A 88 -13.18 2.13 1.42
C GLY A 88 -14.39 1.39 0.88
N ARG A 89 -15.52 1.50 1.60
CA ARG A 89 -16.75 0.76 1.31
C ARG A 89 -17.99 1.61 1.55
N TYR A 90 -19.04 1.36 0.77
CA TYR A 90 -20.35 1.89 1.10
C TYR A 90 -20.94 1.13 2.29
N LEU A 91 -21.71 1.84 3.10
CA LEU A 91 -22.36 1.30 4.29
C LEU A 91 -23.75 0.76 3.92
N SER A 92 -24.24 -0.17 4.75
CA SER A 92 -25.56 -0.80 4.58
C SER A 92 -26.40 -0.63 5.85
N ALA A 93 -27.68 -0.98 5.75
CA ALA A 93 -28.63 -0.96 6.87
C ALA A 93 -28.07 -1.70 8.09
N GLY A 94 -28.29 -1.12 9.28
CA GLY A 94 -27.74 -1.56 10.56
C GLY A 94 -26.45 -0.86 10.97
N HIS A 95 -25.81 -0.11 10.07
CA HIS A 95 -24.71 0.78 10.45
C HIS A 95 -25.26 2.14 10.95
N PRO A 96 -24.80 2.69 12.08
CA PRO A 96 -25.34 3.93 12.64
C PRO A 96 -25.37 5.11 11.67
N VAL A 97 -24.30 5.33 10.89
CA VAL A 97 -24.25 6.38 9.86
C VAL A 97 -25.26 6.12 8.73
N TYR A 98 -25.43 4.87 8.28
CA TYR A 98 -26.40 4.55 7.24
C TYR A 98 -27.81 4.84 7.74
N ASP A 99 -28.17 4.26 8.89
CA ASP A 99 -29.51 4.39 9.49
C ASP A 99 -29.82 5.84 9.87
N ALA A 100 -28.79 6.63 10.20
CA ALA A 100 -28.92 8.05 10.50
C ALA A 100 -29.18 8.91 9.27
N TYR A 101 -28.65 8.58 8.09
CA TYR A 101 -28.62 9.52 6.96
C TYR A 101 -29.20 9.00 5.65
N VAL A 102 -28.97 7.74 5.27
CA VAL A 102 -29.36 7.24 3.95
C VAL A 102 -30.89 7.23 3.81
N GLY A 103 -31.38 7.74 2.67
CA GLY A 103 -32.80 7.91 2.40
C GLY A 103 -33.43 9.17 3.04
N LYS A 104 -32.68 9.95 3.80
CA LYS A 104 -33.16 11.18 4.46
C LYS A 104 -32.72 12.44 3.71
N PRO A 105 -33.29 13.61 4.03
CA PRO A 105 -32.83 14.87 3.47
C PRO A 105 -31.33 15.08 3.69
N GLN A 106 -30.66 15.69 2.72
CA GLN A 106 -29.26 16.04 2.85
C GLN A 106 -29.02 17.01 4.03
N PRO A 107 -27.91 16.88 4.76
CA PRO A 107 -27.66 17.66 5.98
C PRO A 107 -27.17 19.09 5.71
N VAL A 108 -26.77 19.40 4.48
CA VAL A 108 -26.25 20.70 4.08
C VAL A 108 -27.07 21.24 2.91
N GLU A 109 -27.38 22.53 2.95
CA GLU A 109 -28.01 23.21 1.83
C GLU A 109 -27.16 23.13 0.56
N PRO A 110 -27.77 23.06 -0.64
CA PRO A 110 -27.02 23.03 -1.89
C PRO A 110 -26.12 24.26 -2.01
N THR A 111 -24.83 24.04 -2.28
CA THR A 111 -23.88 25.12 -2.58
C THR A 111 -23.23 24.90 -3.94
N ARG A 112 -22.53 25.93 -4.45
CA ARG A 112 -21.79 25.82 -5.71
C ARG A 112 -20.65 24.80 -5.64
N ASN A 113 -20.05 24.62 -4.45
CA ASN A 113 -19.04 23.59 -4.25
C ASN A 113 -19.75 22.28 -3.85
N PRO A 114 -19.65 21.21 -4.64
CA PRO A 114 -20.31 19.96 -4.31
C PRO A 114 -19.77 19.33 -3.02
N VAL A 115 -18.52 19.62 -2.63
CA VAL A 115 -17.91 19.09 -1.41
C VAL A 115 -18.12 20.08 -0.25
N THR A 116 -18.78 19.61 0.79
CA THR A 116 -19.10 20.35 2.02
C THR A 116 -18.78 19.49 3.26
N TYR A 117 -18.82 20.11 4.44
CA TYR A 117 -18.60 19.43 5.72
C TYR A 117 -19.70 19.86 6.69
N PHE A 118 -20.15 18.94 7.54
CA PHE A 118 -21.16 19.22 8.55
C PHE A 118 -20.87 18.45 9.85
N ASP A 119 -21.34 18.97 10.98
CA ASP A 119 -21.18 18.33 12.28
C ASP A 119 -22.10 17.11 12.38
N SER A 120 -21.54 15.97 12.77
CA SER A 120 -22.29 14.73 12.98
C SER A 120 -21.93 14.08 14.32
N PRO A 121 -22.92 13.62 15.11
CA PRO A 121 -22.65 12.78 16.27
C PRO A 121 -22.18 11.36 15.89
N HIS A 122 -22.28 10.98 14.62
CA HIS A 122 -21.90 9.67 14.10
C HIS A 122 -20.55 9.68 13.38
N ALA A 123 -19.81 10.80 13.42
CA ALA A 123 -18.49 10.94 12.81
C ALA A 123 -17.35 10.51 13.75
N ALA A 124 -17.62 10.28 15.04
CA ALA A 124 -16.60 9.91 16.01
C ALA A 124 -16.20 8.43 15.86
N ARG A 125 -14.90 8.15 15.65
CA ARG A 125 -14.35 6.79 15.67
C ARG A 125 -14.33 6.25 17.10
N GLU A 126 -14.52 4.97 17.31
CA GLU A 126 -14.07 4.35 18.55
C GLU A 126 -12.55 4.07 18.52
N CYS A 127 -11.91 4.14 19.68
CA CYS A 127 -10.50 3.84 19.79
C CYS A 127 -10.18 2.40 19.37
N GLY A 128 -9.19 2.22 18.48
CA GLY A 128 -8.77 0.93 17.94
C GLY A 128 -8.15 -0.03 18.97
N CYS A 129 -7.98 0.40 20.23
CA CYS A 129 -7.67 -0.50 21.33
C CYS A 129 -8.87 -1.37 21.75
N GLY A 130 -10.10 -0.96 21.39
CA GLY A 130 -11.35 -1.65 21.76
C GLY A 130 -11.97 -1.16 23.07
N CYS A 131 -11.56 0.00 23.59
CA CYS A 131 -12.13 0.55 24.82
C CYS A 131 -13.45 1.31 24.63
N GLY A 132 -13.93 1.46 23.38
CA GLY A 132 -15.16 2.19 23.04
C GLY A 132 -15.09 3.71 23.25
N VAL A 133 -13.92 4.26 23.59
CA VAL A 133 -13.76 5.71 23.78
C VAL A 133 -13.69 6.38 22.40
N PRO A 134 -14.46 7.45 22.16
CA PRO A 134 -14.42 8.16 20.89
C PRO A 134 -13.06 8.85 20.65
N VAL A 135 -12.56 8.80 19.43
CA VAL A 135 -11.36 9.50 18.94
C VAL A 135 -11.82 10.78 18.26
N THR A 136 -11.77 11.88 19.00
CA THR A 136 -12.26 13.18 18.53
C THR A 136 -11.18 14.00 17.79
N LEU A 137 -9.91 13.58 17.84
CA LEU A 137 -8.77 14.28 17.23
C LEU A 137 -7.71 13.29 16.74
N GLY A 138 -7.38 13.35 15.45
CA GLY A 138 -6.33 12.55 14.83
C GLY A 138 -6.72 11.09 14.57
N TRP A 139 -5.76 10.31 14.08
CA TRP A 139 -5.99 8.91 13.68
C TRP A 139 -5.97 7.90 14.84
N PHE A 140 -5.50 8.29 16.02
CA PHE A 140 -5.38 7.40 17.18
C PHE A 140 -5.38 8.18 18.49
N LEU A 141 -5.92 7.58 19.55
CA LEU A 141 -5.70 8.09 20.91
C LEU A 141 -4.29 7.71 21.37
N THR A 142 -3.45 8.72 21.63
CA THR A 142 -2.07 8.52 22.08
C THR A 142 -2.02 7.62 23.31
N GLY A 143 -1.12 6.63 23.30
CA GLY A 143 -0.97 5.65 24.37
C GLY A 143 -1.96 4.48 24.35
N HIS A 144 -3.17 4.66 23.84
CA HIS A 144 -4.18 3.58 23.80
C HIS A 144 -3.87 2.58 22.68
N GLU A 145 -3.87 3.05 21.44
CA GLU A 145 -3.69 2.18 20.27
C GLU A 145 -2.27 1.65 20.13
N GLN A 146 -1.27 2.44 20.56
CA GLN A 146 0.12 1.97 20.62
C GLN A 146 0.26 0.80 21.59
N LYS A 147 -0.29 0.91 22.81
CA LYS A 147 -0.27 -0.20 23.77
C LYS A 147 -1.00 -1.43 23.23
N ALA A 148 -2.18 -1.23 22.66
CA ALA A 148 -2.96 -2.32 22.09
C ALA A 148 -2.26 -3.01 20.90
N LEU A 149 -1.53 -2.25 20.07
CA LEU A 149 -0.67 -2.80 19.03
C LEU A 149 0.42 -3.69 19.63
N HIS A 150 1.15 -3.20 20.63
CA HIS A 150 2.18 -3.98 21.32
C HIS A 150 1.61 -5.24 21.99
N ASP A 151 0.46 -5.14 22.67
CA ASP A 151 -0.21 -6.28 23.31
C ASP A 151 -0.64 -7.35 22.29
N ARG A 152 -1.03 -6.94 21.08
CA ARG A 152 -1.38 -7.87 19.99
C ARG A 152 -0.15 -8.48 19.33
N VAL A 153 0.89 -7.69 19.08
CA VAL A 153 2.19 -8.17 18.59
C VAL A 153 2.79 -9.20 19.55
N ALA A 154 2.68 -8.96 20.86
CA ALA A 154 3.14 -9.88 21.90
C ALA A 154 2.45 -11.26 21.86
N LYS A 155 1.23 -11.35 21.31
CA LYS A 155 0.52 -12.64 21.12
C LYS A 155 1.04 -13.45 19.94
N ILE A 156 1.69 -12.79 18.98
CA ILE A 156 2.32 -13.44 17.81
C ILE A 156 3.76 -13.82 18.16
N GLY A 157 4.45 -12.98 18.94
CA GLY A 157 5.82 -13.18 19.38
C GLY A 157 6.48 -11.86 19.76
N THR A 158 7.66 -11.60 19.22
CA THR A 158 8.38 -10.33 19.39
C THR A 158 8.04 -9.33 18.29
N VAL A 159 8.33 -8.05 18.52
CA VAL A 159 8.23 -6.99 17.49
C VAL A 159 9.05 -7.36 16.24
N HIS A 160 10.23 -7.95 16.42
CA HIS A 160 11.07 -8.40 15.32
C HIS A 160 10.37 -9.46 14.45
N GLN A 161 9.78 -10.48 15.07
CA GLN A 161 9.06 -11.54 14.37
C GLN A 161 7.81 -11.01 13.64
N PHE A 162 7.13 -10.00 14.21
CA PHE A 162 6.04 -9.32 13.53
C PHE A 162 6.51 -8.60 12.26
N ILE A 163 7.63 -7.87 12.33
CA ILE A 163 8.21 -7.17 11.16
C ILE A 163 8.58 -8.19 10.07
N GLU A 164 9.30 -9.27 10.42
CA GLU A 164 9.65 -10.33 9.47
C GLU A 164 8.42 -10.97 8.79
N TRP A 165 7.35 -11.19 9.56
CA TRP A 165 6.08 -11.67 9.00
C TRP A 165 5.42 -10.63 8.09
N PHE A 166 5.34 -9.37 8.52
CA PHE A 166 4.68 -8.31 7.77
C PHE A 166 5.35 -8.09 6.42
N ASP A 167 6.67 -7.98 6.40
CA ASP A 167 7.47 -7.80 5.19
C ASP A 167 7.23 -8.96 4.23
N ARG A 168 7.28 -10.21 4.71
CA ARG A 168 6.99 -11.40 3.90
C ARG A 168 5.61 -11.38 3.25
N VAL A 169 4.59 -10.82 3.92
CA VAL A 169 3.20 -10.81 3.42
C VAL A 169 2.92 -9.61 2.50
N HIS A 170 3.46 -8.42 2.77
CA HIS A 170 2.97 -7.18 2.17
C HIS A 170 3.91 -6.52 1.17
N THR A 171 5.19 -6.87 1.11
CA THR A 171 6.06 -6.30 0.08
C THR A 171 6.06 -7.08 -1.23
N GLY A 172 5.33 -8.22 -1.31
CA GLY A 172 5.58 -9.17 -2.40
C GLY A 172 7.07 -9.51 -2.50
N ALA A 173 7.81 -9.29 -1.40
CA ALA A 173 9.18 -9.72 -1.26
C ALA A 173 9.04 -11.23 -1.25
N GLU A 174 9.25 -11.81 -2.43
CA GLU A 174 9.78 -13.15 -2.49
C GLU A 174 10.77 -13.28 -1.34
N PRO A 175 10.67 -14.36 -0.54
CA PRO A 175 11.64 -14.59 0.51
C PRO A 175 13.00 -14.34 -0.10
N VAL A 176 13.78 -13.41 0.46
CA VAL A 176 15.13 -13.13 -0.03
C VAL A 176 15.83 -14.48 -0.11
N THR A 177 16.05 -14.97 -1.34
CA THR A 177 17.06 -15.97 -1.79
C THR A 177 16.67 -16.66 -3.10
N LEU A 178 16.32 -15.89 -4.14
CA LEU A 178 16.94 -16.20 -5.43
C LEU A 178 18.25 -15.41 -5.45
N SER A 179 19.36 -16.11 -5.18
CA SER A 179 20.70 -15.56 -5.42
C SER A 179 20.66 -14.87 -6.78
N LYS A 180 21.02 -13.58 -6.85
CA LYS A 180 21.19 -12.91 -8.16
C LYS A 180 22.23 -13.64 -9.01
N ILE A 181 23.06 -14.46 -8.36
CA ILE A 181 24.00 -15.38 -8.98
C ILE A 181 23.24 -16.53 -9.68
N VAL A 182 23.34 -16.56 -11.00
CA VAL A 182 22.79 -17.62 -11.85
C VAL A 182 23.81 -18.73 -12.07
N CYS A 183 25.10 -18.39 -12.07
CA CYS A 183 26.17 -19.34 -12.31
C CYS A 183 27.46 -18.90 -11.61
N ILE A 184 28.20 -19.87 -11.08
CA ILE A 184 29.60 -19.73 -10.66
C ILE A 184 30.40 -20.80 -11.40
N ALA A 185 31.46 -20.41 -12.09
CA ALA A 185 32.34 -21.33 -12.82
C ALA A 185 33.82 -20.98 -12.58
N PRO A 186 34.75 -21.94 -12.69
CA PRO A 186 36.18 -21.63 -12.59
C PRO A 186 36.60 -20.55 -13.58
N HIS A 187 37.34 -19.55 -13.09
CA HIS A 187 37.79 -18.45 -13.93
C HIS A 187 38.87 -18.92 -14.92
N ALA A 188 38.64 -18.70 -16.20
CA ALA A 188 39.65 -18.95 -17.24
C ALA A 188 40.65 -17.78 -17.27
N ASN A 189 41.89 -18.05 -16.87
CA ASN A 189 42.99 -17.08 -16.72
C ASN A 189 43.17 -16.13 -17.92
N ALA A 190 42.69 -14.90 -17.77
CA ALA A 190 43.07 -13.76 -18.59
C ALA A 190 42.89 -12.41 -17.88
N LYS A 191 41.96 -12.30 -16.91
CA LYS A 191 41.77 -11.08 -16.11
C LYS A 191 42.70 -11.09 -14.89
N LYS A 192 43.24 -9.92 -14.54
CA LYS A 192 44.14 -9.74 -13.39
C LYS A 192 43.47 -9.06 -12.18
N GLU A 193 42.18 -8.72 -12.29
CA GLU A 193 41.51 -7.86 -11.32
C GLU A 193 40.17 -8.45 -10.87
N CYS A 194 39.94 -8.42 -9.55
CA CYS A 194 38.68 -8.84 -8.96
C CYS A 194 37.63 -7.76 -9.22
N SER A 195 36.53 -8.09 -9.89
CA SER A 195 35.46 -7.14 -10.21
C SER A 195 34.85 -6.50 -8.95
N ALA A 196 34.90 -7.18 -7.80
CA ALA A 196 34.36 -6.67 -6.54
C ALA A 196 35.34 -5.81 -5.72
N HIS A 197 36.66 -6.01 -5.88
CA HIS A 197 37.67 -5.37 -5.01
C HIS A 197 38.68 -4.50 -5.76
N GLY A 198 38.69 -4.53 -7.10
CA GLY A 198 39.66 -3.83 -7.94
C GLY A 198 41.11 -4.29 -7.70
N THR A 199 42.07 -3.49 -8.15
CA THR A 199 43.53 -3.72 -8.00
C THR A 199 44.07 -3.43 -6.61
N ALA A 200 43.41 -2.54 -5.86
CA ALA A 200 43.92 -2.02 -4.59
C ALA A 200 43.90 -3.05 -3.44
N ALA A 201 43.07 -4.09 -3.55
CA ALA A 201 42.84 -5.03 -2.46
C ALA A 201 43.80 -6.23 -2.41
N GLY A 202 44.80 -6.31 -3.31
CA GLY A 202 45.76 -7.43 -3.36
C GLY A 202 45.10 -8.80 -3.54
N CYS A 203 43.87 -8.84 -4.06
CA CYS A 203 43.03 -10.03 -4.14
C CYS A 203 43.41 -10.90 -5.35
N THR A 204 44.60 -11.51 -5.31
CA THR A 204 45.03 -12.55 -6.26
C THR A 204 45.24 -13.87 -5.52
N PRO A 205 44.89 -15.02 -6.13
CA PRO A 205 44.37 -15.21 -7.50
C PRO A 205 42.84 -15.05 -7.64
N LEU A 206 42.39 -14.72 -8.86
CA LEU A 206 40.98 -14.86 -9.25
C LEU A 206 40.67 -16.33 -9.47
N VAL A 207 39.52 -16.78 -8.97
CA VAL A 207 39.19 -18.20 -8.98
C VAL A 207 37.89 -18.50 -9.68
N ALA A 208 36.93 -17.57 -9.73
CA ALA A 208 35.64 -17.83 -10.35
C ALA A 208 35.13 -16.68 -11.22
N ASP A 209 34.40 -17.06 -12.26
CA ASP A 209 33.46 -16.20 -12.97
C ASP A 209 32.06 -16.38 -12.39
N VAL A 210 31.43 -15.27 -12.01
CA VAL A 210 30.10 -15.20 -11.40
C VAL A 210 29.17 -14.46 -12.34
N VAL A 211 28.09 -15.11 -12.74
CA VAL A 211 27.07 -14.51 -13.61
C VAL A 211 25.90 -14.02 -12.77
N LEU A 212 25.63 -12.71 -12.84
CA LEU A 212 24.51 -12.07 -12.14
C LEU A 212 23.32 -11.85 -13.08
N ARG A 213 22.11 -12.10 -12.58
CA ARG A 213 20.84 -11.65 -13.18
C ARG A 213 20.50 -10.29 -12.59
N ASP A 214 20.41 -9.28 -13.45
CA ASP A 214 19.81 -7.99 -13.13
C ASP A 214 18.49 -7.83 -13.89
N ALA A 215 17.55 -7.08 -13.32
CA ALA A 215 16.20 -6.88 -13.86
C ALA A 215 16.18 -6.14 -15.21
N ALA A 216 17.31 -5.60 -15.67
CA ALA A 216 17.40 -4.76 -16.86
C ALA A 216 18.58 -5.07 -17.81
N SER A 217 19.33 -6.17 -17.65
CA SER A 217 20.46 -6.46 -18.55
C SER A 217 20.72 -7.94 -18.81
N GLU A 218 21.30 -8.22 -19.99
CA GLU A 218 21.89 -9.51 -20.34
C GLU A 218 23.11 -9.76 -19.43
N HIS A 219 22.95 -10.66 -18.45
CA HIS A 219 23.98 -11.40 -17.73
C HIS A 219 25.35 -10.71 -17.56
N ILE A 220 25.58 -10.07 -16.41
CA ILE A 220 26.90 -9.48 -16.12
C ILE A 220 27.83 -10.57 -15.54
N ALA A 221 28.97 -10.82 -16.20
CA ALA A 221 29.97 -11.79 -15.76
C ALA A 221 31.11 -11.10 -14.98
N TRP A 222 31.26 -11.44 -13.71
CA TRP A 222 32.25 -10.89 -12.79
C TRP A 222 33.35 -11.91 -12.50
N ALA A 223 34.61 -11.50 -12.60
CA ALA A 223 35.73 -12.33 -12.16
C ALA A 223 36.04 -12.01 -10.68
N VAL A 224 35.98 -13.00 -9.80
CA VAL A 224 36.07 -12.80 -8.34
C VAL A 224 37.15 -13.68 -7.70
N CYS A 225 37.66 -13.23 -6.55
CA CYS A 225 38.64 -13.97 -5.75
C CYS A 225 37.96 -14.87 -4.70
N VAL A 226 38.74 -15.80 -4.12
CA VAL A 226 38.29 -16.72 -3.05
C VAL A 226 37.63 -15.98 -1.89
N ARG A 227 38.21 -14.83 -1.50
CA ARG A 227 37.70 -14.02 -0.39
C ARG A 227 36.26 -13.57 -0.65
N TRP A 228 35.98 -13.08 -1.86
CA TRP A 228 34.63 -12.65 -2.20
C TRP A 228 33.65 -13.83 -2.21
N LEU A 229 34.04 -15.00 -2.72
CA LEU A 229 33.19 -16.20 -2.69
C LEU A 229 32.83 -16.64 -1.28
N LYS A 230 33.76 -16.52 -0.32
CA LYS A 230 33.53 -16.88 1.09
C LYS A 230 32.70 -15.83 1.84
N GLU A 231 32.89 -14.55 1.53
CA GLU A 231 32.25 -13.44 2.25
C GLU A 231 30.88 -13.04 1.65
N ASN A 232 30.63 -13.33 0.36
CA ASN A 232 29.37 -13.01 -0.27
C ASN A 232 28.30 -14.07 0.05
N ARG A 233 27.29 -13.67 0.83
CA ARG A 233 26.20 -14.55 1.28
C ARG A 233 25.47 -15.26 0.12
N ASP A 234 25.21 -14.57 -0.99
CA ASP A 234 24.49 -15.16 -2.13
C ASP A 234 25.34 -16.22 -2.84
N ALA A 235 26.67 -16.05 -2.87
CA ALA A 235 27.62 -17.00 -3.44
C ALA A 235 27.72 -18.25 -2.57
N VAL A 236 27.80 -18.09 -1.24
CA VAL A 236 27.79 -19.21 -0.28
C VAL A 236 26.51 -20.04 -0.45
N ILE A 237 25.35 -19.39 -0.44
CA ILE A 237 24.05 -20.06 -0.61
C ILE A 237 23.97 -20.78 -1.97
N TRP A 238 24.50 -20.18 -3.04
CA TRP A 238 24.52 -20.81 -4.36
C TRP A 238 25.43 -22.05 -4.39
N LEU A 239 26.61 -21.98 -3.78
CA LEU A 239 27.59 -23.09 -3.73
C LEU A 239 27.10 -24.26 -2.86
N GLU A 240 26.44 -23.99 -1.73
CA GLU A 240 25.79 -25.01 -0.91
C GLU A 240 24.74 -25.79 -1.69
N ARG A 241 24.01 -25.11 -2.59
CA ARG A 241 23.04 -25.74 -3.50
C ARG A 241 23.69 -26.47 -4.67
N ASN A 242 24.97 -26.24 -4.95
CA ASN A 242 25.72 -26.79 -6.09
C ASN A 242 27.06 -27.42 -5.64
N PRO A 243 27.03 -28.51 -4.84
CA PRO A 243 28.23 -29.05 -4.18
C PRO A 243 29.31 -29.54 -5.16
N GLY A 244 28.92 -30.02 -6.35
CA GLY A 244 29.87 -30.43 -7.40
C GLY A 244 30.71 -29.26 -7.94
N VAL A 245 30.14 -28.05 -7.93
CA VAL A 245 30.86 -26.81 -8.29
C VAL A 245 31.67 -26.29 -7.10
N ALA A 246 31.13 -26.38 -5.88
CA ALA A 246 31.84 -25.99 -4.66
C ALA A 246 33.15 -26.77 -4.46
N ALA A 247 33.16 -28.06 -4.81
CA ALA A 247 34.35 -28.91 -4.73
C ALA A 247 35.51 -28.40 -5.62
N LEU A 248 35.23 -27.65 -6.69
CA LEU A 248 36.26 -27.12 -7.60
C LEU A 248 37.07 -25.96 -7.01
N PHE A 249 36.60 -25.37 -5.90
CA PHE A 249 37.18 -24.16 -5.31
C PHE A 249 37.85 -24.40 -3.96
N GLU A 250 37.87 -25.64 -3.45
CA GLU A 250 38.49 -26.03 -2.17
C GLU A 250 38.12 -25.07 -1.01
N LEU A 251 36.86 -24.61 -0.99
CA LEU A 251 36.34 -23.64 -0.01
C LEU A 251 35.98 -24.30 1.31
N SER A 252 36.91 -25.08 1.89
CA SER A 252 36.88 -25.44 3.31
C SER A 252 37.38 -24.30 4.19
#